data_AF-A0A7X0RR33-F1
#
_entry.id   AF-A0A7X0RR33-F1
#
_cell.length_a   1.000
_cell.length_b   1.000
_cell.length_c   1.000
_cell.angle_alpha   90.00
_cell.angle_beta   90.00
_cell.angle_gamma   90.00
#
_symmetry.space_group_name_H-M   'P 1'
#
loop_
_entity.id
_entity.type
_entity.pdbx_description
1 polymer ?
#
loop_
_entity_poly.entity_id
_entity_poly.type
_entity_poly.pdbx_seq_one_letter_code
_entity_poly.pdbx_strand_id
1 'polypeptide(L)' 'MEPFKHIYSTKKIAAILNKTDRQIRNMCRAGSLNARQLDPDDPKSPWMVYYPPTAYKKGEHQDE' A
#
# COMPACT_ATOMS: atom_id res chain seq x y z
N MET A 1 -0.53 -22.05 -1.28
CA MET A 1 -0.66 -20.69 -0.70
C MET A 1 0.17 -19.76 -1.57
N GLU A 2 -0.42 -18.78 -2.26
CA GLU A 2 0.32 -17.89 -3.17
C GLU A 2 0.81 -16.65 -2.42
N PRO A 3 2.11 -16.52 -2.09
CA PRO A 3 2.62 -15.47 -1.22
C PRO A 3 2.48 -14.06 -1.81
N PHE A 4 2.23 -13.94 -3.12
CA PHE A 4 2.14 -12.67 -3.84
C PHE A 4 0.72 -12.18 -4.10
N LYS A 5 -0.31 -12.93 -3.69
CA LYS A 5 -1.70 -12.69 -4.11
C LYS A 5 -2.25 -11.30 -3.74
N HIS A 6 -1.63 -10.60 -2.77
CA HIS A 6 -2.08 -9.31 -2.25
C HIS A 6 -0.94 -8.29 -2.11
N ILE A 7 0.18 -8.50 -2.80
CA ILE A 7 1.29 -7.55 -2.78
C ILE A 7 1.20 -6.68 -4.03
N TYR A 8 1.14 -5.36 -3.84
CA TYR A 8 0.96 -4.40 -4.91
C TYR A 8 2.01 -3.30 -4.83
N SER A 9 2.32 -2.70 -5.98
CA SER A 9 3.13 -1.50 -6.05
C SER A 9 2.38 -0.29 -5.51
N THR A 10 3.12 0.74 -5.10
CA THR A 10 2.55 2.02 -4.66
C THR A 10 1.64 2.66 -5.71
N LYS A 11 1.95 2.50 -7.00
CA LYS A 11 1.12 2.97 -8.11
C LYS A 11 -0.27 2.32 -8.14
N LYS A 12 -0.33 1.01 -7.88
CA LYS A 12 -1.62 0.29 -7.86
C LYS A 12 -2.43 0.65 -6.61
N ILE A 13 -1.77 0.77 -5.46
CA ILE A 13 -2.42 1.23 -4.22
C ILE A 13 -2.91 2.68 -4.34
N ALA A 14 -2.16 3.54 -5.03
CA ALA A 14 -2.55 4.91 -5.31
C ALA A 14 -3.88 4.97 -6.07
N ALA A 15 -4.06 4.13 -7.10
CA ALA A 15 -5.32 4.00 -7.81
C ALA A 15 -6.46 3.46 -6.92
N ILE A 16 -6.18 2.47 -6.08
CA ILE A 16 -7.17 1.88 -5.15
C ILE A 16 -7.67 2.90 -4.11
N LEU A 17 -6.75 3.65 -3.52
CA LEU A 17 -7.05 4.58 -2.42
C LEU A 17 -7.40 5.99 -2.91
N ASN A 18 -7.46 6.20 -4.23
CA ASN A 18 -7.62 7.50 -4.88
C ASN A 18 -6.65 8.56 -4.30
N LYS A 19 -5.37 8.20 -4.25
CA LYS A 19 -4.27 9.03 -3.73
C LYS A 19 -3.14 9.11 -4.76
N THR A 20 -2.25 10.07 -4.60
CA THR A 20 -1.03 10.14 -5.41
C THR A 20 0.01 9.12 -4.93
N ASP A 21 0.86 8.66 -5.84
CA ASP A 21 1.99 7.77 -5.50
C ASP A 21 2.91 8.36 -4.42
N ARG A 22 3.08 9.69 -4.39
CA ARG A 22 3.83 10.39 -3.33
C ARG A 22 3.17 10.23 -1.97
N GLN A 23 1.84 10.38 -1.89
CA GLN A 23 1.10 10.18 -0.64
C GLN A 23 1.21 8.74 -0.16
N ILE A 24 1.09 7.75 -1.06
CA ILE A 24 1.26 6.33 -0.68
C ILE A 24 2.66 6.06 -0.15
N ARG A 25 3.72 6.55 -0.82
CA ARG A 25 5.10 6.41 -0.32
C ARG A 25 5.30 7.04 1.06
N ASN A 26 4.68 8.19 1.32
CA ASN A 26 4.72 8.81 2.65
C ASN A 26 3.99 7.97 3.70
N MET A 27 2.83 7.39 3.36
CA MET A 27 2.09 6.48 4.24
C MET A 27 2.89 5.20 4.55
N CYS A 28 3.61 4.65 3.56
CA CYS A 28 4.51 3.52 3.78
C CYS A 28 5.64 3.88 4.76
N ARG A 29 6.29 5.04 4.57
CA ARG A 29 7.35 5.54 5.48
C ARG A 29 6.83 5.80 6.89
N ALA A 30 5.59 6.29 7.01
CA ALA A 30 4.93 6.55 8.29
C ALA A 30 4.40 5.28 8.98
N GLY A 31 4.54 4.09 8.36
CA GLY A 31 4.00 2.83 8.90
C GLY A 31 2.47 2.73 8.85
N SER A 32 1.79 3.64 8.14
CA SER A 32 0.32 3.62 8.00
C SER A 32 -0.18 2.55 7.03
N LEU A 33 0.71 1.99 6.22
CA LEU A 33 0.45 0.86 5.33
C LEU A 33 1.39 -0.29 5.67
N ASN A 34 0.88 -1.52 5.60
CA ASN A 34 1.73 -2.71 5.69
C ASN A 34 2.55 -2.82 4.40
N ALA A 35 3.76 -2.29 4.41
CA ALA A 35 4.61 -2.20 3.25
C ALA A 35 6.09 -2.41 3.62
N ARG A 36 6.86 -2.87 2.64
CA ARG A 36 8.32 -3.07 2.77
C ARG A 36 9.02 -2.56 1.51
N GLN A 37 10.16 -1.88 1.68
CA GLN A 37 11.05 -1.57 0.56
C GLN A 37 11.80 -2.82 0.13
N LEU A 38 12.01 -2.98 -1.18
CA LEU A 38 12.83 -4.09 -1.69
C LEU A 38 14.28 -4.00 -1.19
N ASP A 39 14.79 -2.77 -1.10
CA ASP A 39 16.10 -2.44 -0.57
C ASP A 39 15.93 -1.30 0.46
N PRO A 40 16.18 -1.55 1.75
CA PRO A 40 16.04 -0.54 2.79
C PRO A 40 17.15 0.52 2.78
N ASP A 41 18.29 0.24 2.14
CA ASP A 41 19.44 1.14 2.10
C ASP A 41 19.33 2.13 0.92
N ASP A 42 18.49 1.85 -0.07
CA ASP A 42 18.15 2.78 -1.17
C ASP A 42 16.81 3.51 -0.93
N PRO A 43 16.83 4.84 -0.68
CA PRO A 43 15.60 5.63 -0.48
C PRO A 43 14.72 5.73 -1.75
N LYS A 44 15.24 5.38 -2.92
CA LYS A 44 14.50 5.27 -4.20
C LYS A 44 13.98 3.87 -4.46
N SER A 45 14.34 2.88 -3.63
CA SER A 45 13.88 1.51 -3.77
C SER A 45 12.36 1.43 -3.75
N PRO A 46 11.75 0.65 -4.66
CA PRO A 46 10.31 0.51 -4.74
C PRO A 46 9.73 -0.12 -3.46
N TRP A 47 8.54 0.33 -3.11
CA TRP A 47 7.77 -0.21 -2.00
C TRP A 47 6.79 -1.27 -2.48
N MET A 48 6.76 -2.39 -1.76
CA MET A 48 5.79 -3.45 -1.92
C MET A 48 4.79 -3.37 -0.78
N VAL A 49 3.52 -3.15 -1.11
CA VAL A 49 2.44 -2.96 -0.15
C VAL A 49 1.57 -4.21 -0.10
N TYR A 50 1.42 -4.80 1.09
CA TYR A 50 0.47 -5.87 1.32
C TYR A 50 -0.92 -5.29 1.61
N TYR A 51 -1.88 -5.54 0.72
CA TYR A 51 -3.22 -4.96 0.80
C TYR A 51 -4.31 -6.01 0.46
N PRO A 52 -4.78 -6.79 1.44
CA PRO A 52 -5.75 -7.87 1.21
C PRO A 52 -7.16 -7.32 0.89
N PRO A 53 -8.03 -8.07 0.19
CA PRO A 53 -9.41 -7.71 -0.15
C PRO A 53 -10.26 -7.23 1.04
N THR A 54 -10.00 -7.78 2.22
CA THR A 54 -10.66 -7.39 3.47
C THR A 54 -10.34 -5.95 3.90
N ALA A 55 -9.17 -5.42 3.52
CA ALA A 55 -8.78 -4.05 3.83
C ALA A 55 -9.59 -3.01 3.04
N TYR A 56 -10.05 -3.35 1.83
CA TYR A 56 -10.89 -2.48 1.00
C TYR A 56 -12.22 -2.16 1.69
N LYS A 57 -12.84 -3.18 2.31
CA LYS A 57 -14.14 -3.03 2.99
C LYS A 57 -14.10 -2.18 4.24
N LYS A 58 -12.94 -2.01 4.88
CA LYS A 58 -12.80 -1.11 6.04
C LYS A 58 -12.85 0.38 5.68
N GLY A 59 -12.71 0.73 4.40
CA GLY A 59 -12.85 2.11 3.89
C GLY A 59 -14.27 2.49 3.47
N GLU A 60 -15.19 1.51 3.40
CA GLU A 60 -16.61 1.75 3.16
C GLU A 60 -17.38 1.70 4.49
N HIS A 61 -17.04 2.58 5.43
CA HIS A 61 -18.03 3.01 6.43
C HIS A 61 -18.74 4.21 5.80
N GLN A 62 -19.86 3.92 5.15
CA GLN A 62 -20.89 4.91 4.90
C GLN A 62 -21.39 5.37 6.27
N ASP A 63 -21.47 6.68 6.44
CA ASP A 63 -22.18 7.34 7.53
C ASP A 63 -23.54 6.66 7.76
N GLU A 64 -23.79 6.25 9.01
CA GLU A 64 -25.14 6.08 9.55
C GLU A 64 -25.31 7.08 10.70
#